data_AF-A0A1A7W7C4-F1
#
_entry.id   AF-A0A1A7W7C4-F1
#
_cell.length_a   1.000
_cell.length_b   1.000
_cell.length_c   1.000
_cell.angle_alpha   90.00
_cell.angle_beta   90.00
_cell.angle_gamma   90.00
#
_symmetry.space_group_name_H-M   'P 1'
#
loop_
_entity.id
_entity.type
_entity.pdbx_description
1 polymer ?
#
loop_
_entity_poly.entity_id
_entity_poly.type
_entity_poly.pdbx_seq_one_letter_code
_entity_poly.pdbx_strand_id
1 'polypeptide(L)'
;TGGNGGFFRSFNFLKRKDKGIVFGTPLTESCIAQIYQLIEYLSKNLHVEGLFRVPGNSVRQQALKELLNSGADVCMESKDFHPNDVATLLKTFLGELPEPLLT
;
A
#
# COMPACT_ATOMS: atom_id res chain seq x y z
N THR A 1 -18.96 24.33 19.20
CA THR A 1 -17.75 23.56 19.57
C THR A 1 -17.72 22.28 18.76
N GLY A 2 -16.58 21.99 18.11
CA GLY A 2 -16.31 20.68 17.48
C GLY A 2 -16.48 20.63 15.95
N GLY A 3 -15.63 21.36 15.22
CA GLY A 3 -15.32 20.98 13.84
C GLY A 3 -14.27 19.86 13.83
N ASN A 4 -14.43 18.86 12.97
CA ASN A 4 -13.48 18.49 11.91
C ASN A 4 -13.89 17.11 11.33
N GLY A 5 -14.43 17.10 10.12
CA GLY A 5 -14.84 15.86 9.43
C GLY A 5 -14.95 16.02 7.91
N GLY A 6 -14.27 17.03 7.36
CA GLY A 6 -14.36 17.40 5.95
C GLY A 6 -13.03 17.21 5.23
N PHE A 7 -12.74 15.99 4.77
CA PHE A 7 -11.70 15.78 3.75
C PHE A 7 -11.94 14.57 2.81
N PHE A 8 -12.75 13.58 3.19
CA PHE A 8 -12.76 12.26 2.53
C PHE A 8 -13.85 11.98 1.49
N ARG A 9 -14.52 12.99 0.91
CA ARG A 9 -15.69 12.71 0.04
C ARG A 9 -15.42 12.52 -1.46
N SER A 10 -14.18 12.55 -1.96
CA SER A 10 -13.94 12.45 -3.42
C SER A 10 -12.65 11.74 -3.86
N PHE A 11 -12.30 10.59 -3.29
CA PHE A 11 -11.15 9.80 -3.78
C PHE A 11 -11.40 9.04 -5.10
N ASN A 12 -12.60 9.15 -5.69
CA ASN A 12 -12.88 8.64 -7.05
C ASN A 12 -12.17 9.44 -8.17
N PHE A 13 -11.31 10.41 -7.86
CA PHE A 13 -10.74 11.34 -8.84
C PHE A 13 -9.36 10.94 -9.40
N LEU A 14 -8.66 9.95 -8.85
CA LEU A 14 -7.40 9.46 -9.45
C LEU A 14 -7.60 8.35 -10.49
N LYS A 15 -8.71 8.39 -11.24
CA LYS A 15 -8.79 7.72 -12.54
C LYS A 15 -7.98 8.49 -13.59
N ARG A 16 -6.65 8.52 -13.41
CA ARG A 16 -5.73 8.93 -14.48
C ARG A 16 -4.69 7.84 -14.70
N LYS A 17 -5.01 7.08 -15.75
CA LYS A 17 -4.13 6.37 -16.68
C LYS A 17 -2.72 6.98 -16.76
N ASP A 18 -1.85 6.62 -15.84
CA ASP A 18 -0.41 6.66 -16.04
C ASP A 18 0.14 5.34 -15.51
N LYS A 19 0.70 4.54 -16.42
CA LYS A 19 1.22 3.20 -16.15
C LYS A 19 2.56 3.34 -15.42
N GLY A 20 2.49 3.75 -14.16
CA GLY A 20 3.66 4.01 -13.33
C GLY A 20 4.06 2.75 -12.59
N ILE A 21 5.27 2.27 -12.84
CA ILE A 21 5.96 1.33 -11.97
C ILE A 21 5.98 1.95 -10.56
N VAL A 22 5.37 1.28 -9.58
CA VAL A 22 5.26 1.81 -8.21
C VAL A 22 6.54 1.56 -7.43
N PHE A 23 7.21 0.44 -7.71
CA PHE A 23 8.41 0.02 -7.01
C PHE A 23 9.69 0.49 -7.71
N GLY A 24 10.66 1.03 -6.96
CA GLY A 24 11.93 1.50 -7.54
C GLY A 24 11.87 2.91 -8.14
N THR A 25 10.72 3.58 -8.09
CA THR A 25 10.58 4.98 -8.52
C THR A 25 10.66 5.93 -7.32
N PRO A 26 10.98 7.21 -7.55
CA PRO A 26 10.92 8.22 -6.48
C PRO A 26 9.52 8.27 -5.86
N LEU A 27 9.43 8.75 -4.61
CA LEU A 27 8.15 8.92 -3.92
C LEU A 27 7.27 9.94 -4.64
N THR A 28 6.42 9.45 -5.56
CA THR A 28 5.41 10.25 -6.25
C THR A 28 4.08 10.21 -5.51
N GLU A 29 3.24 11.22 -5.72
CA GLU A 29 1.93 11.34 -5.05
C GLU A 29 1.01 10.14 -5.33
N SER A 30 1.04 9.61 -6.55
CA SER A 30 0.30 8.41 -6.93
C SER A 30 0.78 7.15 -6.20
N CYS A 31 2.10 7.00 -6.00
CA CYS A 31 2.65 5.89 -5.22
C CYS A 31 2.24 6.02 -3.76
N ILE A 32 2.33 7.22 -3.18
CA ILE A 32 1.92 7.48 -1.80
C ILE A 32 0.45 7.11 -1.58
N ALA A 33 -0.44 7.46 -2.52
CA ALA A 33 -1.86 7.11 -2.43
C ALA A 33 -2.08 5.59 -2.35
N GLN A 34 -1.37 4.80 -3.18
CA GLN A 34 -1.45 3.34 -3.15
C GLN A 34 -0.88 2.75 -1.86
N ILE A 35 0.27 3.26 -1.41
CA ILE A 35 0.91 2.80 -0.17
C ILE A 35 0.06 3.13 1.05
N TYR A 36 -0.66 4.25 1.04
CA TYR A 36 -1.57 4.63 2.11
C TYR A 36 -2.68 3.58 2.32
N GLN A 37 -3.18 2.96 1.25
CA GLN A 37 -4.15 1.87 1.35
C GLN A 37 -3.56 0.66 2.09
N LEU A 38 -2.30 0.30 1.83
CA LEU A 38 -1.60 -0.78 2.56
C LEU A 38 -1.50 -0.44 4.06
N ILE A 39 -1.15 0.81 4.38
CA ILE A 39 -1.01 1.29 5.77
C ILE A 39 -2.36 1.25 6.49
N GLU A 40 -3.43 1.72 5.85
CA GLU A 40 -4.77 1.70 6.43
C GLU A 40 -5.27 0.26 6.65
N TYR A 41 -5.00 -0.64 5.71
CA TYR A 41 -5.33 -2.04 5.88
C TYR A 41 -4.59 -2.67 7.07
N LEU A 42 -3.29 -2.41 7.22
CA LEU A 42 -2.50 -2.92 8.34
C LEU A 42 -2.94 -2.33 9.68
N SER A 43 -3.34 -1.05 9.72
CA SER A 43 -3.82 -0.40 10.94
C SER A 43 -5.13 -1.01 11.46
N LYS A 44 -5.98 -1.54 10.57
CA LYS A 44 -7.17 -2.33 10.93
C LYS A 44 -6.81 -3.75 11.41
N ASN A 45 -5.63 -4.26 11.08
CA ASN A 45 -5.20 -5.64 11.32
C ASN A 45 -4.04 -5.77 12.33
N LEU A 46 -3.85 -4.79 13.22
CA LEU A 46 -2.76 -4.77 14.21
C LEU A 46 -2.76 -5.95 15.20
N HIS A 47 -3.86 -6.68 15.31
CA HIS A 47 -4.00 -7.86 16.14
C HIS A 47 -3.24 -9.09 15.60
N VAL A 48 -2.83 -9.07 14.33
CA VAL A 48 -2.09 -10.19 13.72
C VAL A 48 -0.68 -10.26 14.29
N GLU A 49 -0.31 -11.42 14.83
CA GLU A 49 1.02 -11.62 15.40
C GLU A 49 2.10 -11.65 14.32
N GLY A 50 3.21 -10.96 14.57
CA GLY A 50 4.39 -11.06 13.74
C GLY A 50 4.35 -10.21 12.47
N LEU A 51 3.45 -9.21 12.38
CA LEU A 51 3.51 -8.19 11.34
C LEU A 51 4.92 -7.61 11.23
N PHE A 52 5.43 -7.50 10.00
CA PHE A 52 6.80 -7.08 9.68
C PHE A 52 7.94 -8.00 10.21
N ARG A 53 7.66 -9.03 11.00
CA ARG A 53 8.64 -10.01 11.49
C ARG A 53 8.57 -11.31 10.70
N VAL A 54 7.36 -11.86 10.56
CA VAL A 54 7.09 -13.12 9.85
C VAL A 54 6.93 -12.80 8.36
N PRO A 55 7.67 -13.47 7.47
CA PRO A 55 7.48 -13.28 6.04
C PRO A 55 6.10 -13.78 5.63
N GLY A 56 5.42 -13.03 4.76
CA GLY A 56 4.18 -13.50 4.13
C GLY A 56 4.43 -14.59 3.08
N ASN A 57 3.37 -15.00 2.39
CA ASN A 57 3.41 -15.88 1.24
C ASN A 57 3.95 -15.15 -0.01
N SER A 58 5.05 -15.64 -0.58
CA SER A 58 5.72 -15.02 -1.72
C SER A 58 4.85 -14.92 -2.98
N VAL A 59 3.95 -15.88 -3.23
CA VAL A 59 3.05 -15.87 -4.41
C VAL A 59 2.03 -14.74 -4.28
N ARG A 60 1.42 -14.59 -3.11
CA ARG A 60 0.44 -13.51 -2.84
C ARG A 60 1.09 -12.14 -2.81
N GLN A 61 2.32 -12.05 -2.29
CA GLN A 61 3.12 -10.83 -2.38
C GLN A 61 3.38 -10.43 -3.83
N GLN A 62 3.81 -11.37 -4.68
CA GLN A 62 4.06 -11.08 -6.09
C GLN A 62 2.79 -10.64 -6.82
N ALA A 63 1.67 -11.34 -6.61
CA ALA A 63 0.38 -10.94 -7.18
C ALA A 63 -0.04 -9.54 -6.72
N LEU A 64 0.14 -9.21 -5.43
CA LEU A 64 -0.16 -7.88 -4.90
C LEU A 64 0.80 -6.81 -5.48
N LYS A 65 2.09 -7.13 -5.64
CA LYS A 65 3.09 -6.25 -6.29
C LYS A 65 2.66 -5.89 -7.72
N GLU A 66 2.24 -6.90 -8.48
CA GLU A 66 1.79 -6.74 -9.87
C GLU A 66 0.50 -5.91 -9.96
N LEU A 67 -0.45 -6.14 -9.04
CA LEU A 67 -1.68 -5.34 -8.95
C LEU A 67 -1.37 -3.86 -8.70
N LEU A 68 -0.50 -3.54 -7.74
CA LEU A 68 -0.08 -2.16 -7.47
C LEU A 68 0.65 -1.55 -8.67
N ASN A 69 1.60 -2.28 -9.27
CA ASN A 69 2.31 -1.84 -10.47
C ASN A 69 1.39 -1.61 -11.67
N SER A 70 0.27 -2.30 -11.75
CA SER A 70 -0.73 -2.08 -12.80
C SER A 70 -1.56 -0.79 -12.60
N GLY A 71 -1.44 -0.16 -11.42
CA GLY A 71 -2.29 0.96 -11.01
C GLY A 71 -3.75 0.57 -10.82
N ALA A 72 -4.03 -0.73 -10.62
CA ALA A 72 -5.36 -1.22 -10.33
C ALA A 72 -5.77 -0.81 -8.91
N ASP A 73 -7.06 -0.52 -8.73
CA ASP A 73 -7.61 -0.28 -7.41
C ASP A 73 -7.63 -1.61 -6.64
N VAL A 74 -6.74 -1.74 -5.66
CA VAL A 74 -6.62 -2.96 -4.87
C VAL A 74 -7.56 -2.85 -3.68
N CYS A 75 -8.69 -3.55 -3.77
CA CYS A 75 -9.60 -3.69 -2.64
C CYS A 75 -8.98 -4.65 -1.60
N MET A 76 -8.25 -4.11 -0.63
CA MET A 76 -7.61 -4.91 0.42
C MET A 76 -8.60 -5.50 1.42
N GLU A 77 -9.84 -5.04 1.41
CA GLU A 77 -10.93 -5.62 2.20
C GLU A 77 -11.43 -6.94 1.60
N SER A 78 -11.02 -7.31 0.38
CA SER A 78 -11.24 -8.66 -0.12
C SER A 78 -10.40 -9.66 0.70
N LYS A 79 -11.00 -10.81 1.04
CA LYS A 79 -10.40 -11.83 1.92
C LYS A 79 -9.17 -12.54 1.31
N ASP A 80 -8.64 -12.02 0.20
CA ASP A 80 -7.65 -12.65 -0.66
C ASP A 80 -6.21 -12.32 -0.27
N PHE A 81 -5.97 -11.37 0.63
CA PHE A 81 -4.62 -11.00 1.11
C PHE A 81 -4.48 -11.19 2.63
N HIS A 82 -3.32 -11.68 3.08
CA HIS A 82 -3.03 -11.81 4.51
C HIS A 82 -2.22 -10.60 4.97
N PRO A 83 -2.44 -10.08 6.19
CA PRO A 83 -1.71 -8.92 6.71
C PRO A 83 -0.19 -9.05 6.67
N ASN A 84 0.36 -10.25 6.91
CA ASN A 84 1.81 -10.51 6.74
C ASN A 84 2.31 -10.33 5.30
N ASP A 85 1.48 -10.61 4.29
CA ASP A 85 1.84 -10.42 2.87
C ASP A 85 1.95 -8.92 2.59
N VAL A 86 0.96 -8.15 3.04
CA VAL A 86 0.90 -6.68 2.91
C VAL A 86 2.06 -6.01 3.66
N ALA A 87 2.35 -6.46 4.89
CA ALA A 87 3.46 -5.93 5.70
C ALA A 87 4.82 -6.20 5.05
N THR A 88 5.01 -7.38 4.47
CA THR A 88 6.24 -7.71 3.73
C THR A 88 6.38 -6.83 2.50
N LEU A 89 5.29 -6.65 1.75
CA LEU A 89 5.27 -5.82 0.54
C LEU A 89 5.60 -4.35 0.84
N LEU A 90 5.00 -3.79 1.89
CA LEU A 90 5.25 -2.42 2.35
C LEU A 90 6.74 -2.23 2.72
N LYS A 91 7.34 -3.22 3.40
CA LYS A 91 8.77 -3.20 3.70
C LYS A 91 9.62 -3.20 2.43
N THR A 92 9.29 -4.06 1.47
CA THR A 92 9.99 -4.12 0.17
C THR A 92 9.87 -2.81 -0.59
N PHE A 93 8.70 -2.18 -0.61
CA PHE A 93 8.50 -0.87 -1.24
C PHE A 93 9.47 0.18 -0.67
N LEU A 94 9.53 0.30 0.66
CA LEU A 94 10.40 1.26 1.33
C LEU A 94 11.89 0.96 1.10
N GLY A 95 12.26 -0.33 1.00
CA GLY A 95 13.62 -0.75 0.72
C GLY A 95 14.05 -0.60 -0.74
N GLU A 96 13.11 -0.57 -1.67
CA GLU A 96 13.36 -0.37 -3.11
C GLU A 96 13.35 1.12 -3.51
N LEU A 97 13.14 2.05 -2.57
CA LEU A 97 13.21 3.48 -2.88
C LEU A 97 14.62 3.89 -3.34
N PRO A 98 14.73 4.79 -4.34
CA PRO A 98 16.04 5.23 -4.86
C PRO A 98 16.85 6.04 -3.84
N GLU A 99 16.19 6.63 -2.85
CA GLU A 99 16.80 7.37 -1.74
C GLU A 99 16.24 6.83 -0.41
N PRO A 100 17.06 6.72 0.66
CA PRO A 100 16.56 6.34 1.97
C PRO A 100 15.48 7.33 2.45
N LEU A 101 14.43 6.79 3.08
CA LEU A 101 13.33 7.62 3.60
C LEU A 101 13.76 8.60 4.70
N LEU A 102 14.80 8.25 5.46
CA LEU A 102 15.32 9.08 6.54
C LEU A 102 16.58 9.80 6.06
N THR A 103 16.51 11.13 6.06
CA THR A 103 17.62 12.05 5.76
C THR A 103 17.92 12.92 6.96
#